data_AF-A0A382PRZ3-F1
#
_entry.id   AF-A0A382PRZ3-F1
#
_cell.length_a   1.000
_cell.length_b   1.000
_cell.length_c   1.000
_cell.angle_alpha   90.00
_cell.angle_beta   90.00
_cell.angle_gamma   90.00
#
_symmetry.space_group_name_H-M   'P 1'
#
loop_
_entity.id
_entity.type
_entity.pdbx_description
1 polymer ?
#
loop_
_entity_poly.entity_id
_entity_poly.type
_entity_poly.pdbx_seq_one_letter_code
_entity_poly.pdbx_strand_id
1 'polypeptide(L)'
;MFGVLMITLLLTIALVGSNMDVILKQGIVYQVRAEITENPAIAESFSTVEEFDKFIQDQIDQRIETLGLDEPWYSPQRVGFTMYKILILDFGNATFLTSDSGSSNVGDILLEKIPRTVLLFTTATIIISIIGIFLGALAGSKVGSAIDRITSAFAVISSSFPVWWIGMLMIFLFAFTY
;
A
#
# COMPACT_ATOMS: atom_id res chain seq x y z
N MET A 1 -22.88 3.74 -8.75
CA MET A 1 -21.59 3.16 -8.32
C MET A 1 -20.41 3.75 -9.08
N PHE A 2 -20.40 3.76 -10.42
CA PHE A 2 -19.31 4.34 -11.21
C PHE A 2 -18.99 5.82 -10.88
N GLY A 3 -20.00 6.68 -10.75
CA GLY A 3 -19.78 8.08 -10.37
C GLY A 3 -19.12 8.27 -9.00
N VAL A 4 -19.42 7.41 -8.03
CA VAL A 4 -18.78 7.43 -6.70
C VAL A 4 -17.30 7.06 -6.83
N LEU A 5 -16.99 6.01 -7.60
CA LEU A 5 -15.61 5.62 -7.88
C LEU A 5 -14.81 6.79 -8.47
N MET A 6 -15.36 7.46 -9.49
CA MET A 6 -14.66 8.57 -10.12
C MET A 6 -14.38 9.73 -9.15
N ILE A 7 -15.37 10.08 -8.32
CA ILE A 7 -15.20 11.11 -7.28
C ILE A 7 -14.13 10.67 -6.27
N THR A 8 -14.16 9.42 -5.81
CA THR A 8 -13.16 8.92 -4.87
C THR A 8 -11.75 8.93 -5.46
N LEU A 9 -11.57 8.55 -6.72
CA LEU A 9 -10.27 8.59 -7.39
C LEU A 9 -9.76 10.02 -7.53
N LEU A 10 -10.64 10.95 -7.93
CA LEU A 10 -10.28 12.36 -8.05
C LEU A 10 -9.87 12.93 -6.69
N LEU A 11 -10.63 12.63 -5.62
CA LEU A 11 -10.28 13.04 -4.26
C LEU A 11 -8.94 12.45 -3.80
N THR A 12 -8.68 11.17 -4.08
CA THR A 12 -7.39 10.53 -3.77
C THR A 12 -6.24 11.22 -4.50
N ILE A 13 -6.39 11.50 -5.79
CA ILE A 13 -5.36 12.20 -6.57
C ILE A 13 -5.18 13.64 -6.07
N ALA A 14 -6.26 14.34 -5.71
CA ALA A 14 -6.17 15.68 -5.15
C ALA A 14 -5.46 15.70 -3.79
N LEU A 15 -5.69 14.69 -2.95
CA LEU A 15 -5.08 14.58 -1.63
C LEU A 15 -3.60 14.19 -1.69
N VAL A 16 -3.25 13.29 -2.62
CA VAL A 16 -1.93 12.62 -2.64
C VAL A 16 -1.02 13.11 -3.76
N GLY A 17 -1.58 13.72 -4.82
CA GLY A 17 -0.86 14.09 -6.04
C GLY A 17 0.36 14.98 -5.81
N SER A 18 0.25 15.99 -4.94
CA SER A 18 1.40 16.84 -4.60
C SER A 18 2.54 16.05 -3.93
N ASN A 19 2.21 15.11 -3.05
CA ASN A 19 3.22 14.28 -2.39
C ASN A 19 3.82 13.26 -3.34
N MET A 20 3.01 12.73 -4.28
CA MET A 20 3.49 11.80 -5.31
C MET A 20 4.53 12.44 -6.22
N ASP A 21 4.36 13.69 -6.64
CA ASP A 21 5.36 14.37 -7.44
C ASP A 21 6.71 14.48 -6.73
N VAL A 22 6.69 14.81 -5.44
CA VAL A 22 7.91 14.87 -4.62
C VAL A 22 8.56 13.49 -4.53
N ILE A 23 7.77 12.46 -4.23
CA ILE A 23 8.26 11.07 -4.10
C ILE A 23 8.84 10.57 -5.42
N LEU A 24 8.16 10.80 -6.54
CA LEU A 24 8.60 10.36 -7.87
C LEU A 24 9.89 11.07 -8.30
N LYS A 25 9.97 12.40 -8.13
CA LYS A 25 11.20 13.16 -8.43
C LYS A 25 12.36 12.73 -7.54
N GLN A 26 12.13 12.54 -6.24
CA GLN A 26 13.15 12.00 -5.33
C GLN A 26 13.59 10.58 -5.72
N GLY A 27 12.63 9.74 -6.15
CA GLY A 27 12.91 8.41 -6.67
C GLY A 27 13.82 8.43 -7.90
N ILE A 28 13.58 9.35 -8.84
CA ILE A 28 14.45 9.56 -10.02
C ILE A 28 15.86 9.95 -9.59
N VAL A 29 15.98 10.93 -8.68
CA VAL A 29 17.29 11.38 -8.16
C VAL A 29 18.02 10.22 -7.51
N TYR A 30 17.33 9.41 -6.71
CA TYR A 30 17.91 8.23 -6.07
C TYR A 30 18.37 7.20 -7.10
N GLN A 31 17.54 6.88 -8.10
CA GLN A 31 17.86 5.91 -9.14
C GLN A 31 19.07 6.33 -9.98
N VAL A 32 19.12 7.59 -10.43
CA VAL A 32 20.26 8.12 -11.21
C VAL A 32 21.55 8.04 -10.40
N ARG A 33 21.51 8.42 -9.12
CA ARG A 33 22.69 8.35 -8.24
C ARG A 33 23.11 6.91 -7.93
N ALA A 34 22.15 5.99 -7.76
CA ALA A 34 22.43 4.58 -7.56
C ALA A 34 23.11 3.97 -8.78
N GLU A 35 22.59 4.23 -9.99
CA GLU A 35 23.17 3.74 -11.25
C GLU A 35 24.62 4.17 -11.47
N ILE A 36 24.95 5.41 -11.10
CA ILE A 36 26.32 5.92 -11.20
C ILE A 36 27.24 5.29 -10.14
N THR A 37 26.71 5.03 -8.94
CA THR A 37 27.46 4.35 -7.87
C THR A 37 27.75 2.89 -8.25
N GLU A 38 26.80 2.24 -8.92
CA GLU A 38 26.93 0.87 -9.42
C GLU A 38 27.86 0.76 -10.64
N ASN A 39 28.05 1.86 -11.38
CA ASN A 39 28.96 1.93 -12.52
C ASN A 39 30.01 3.05 -12.38
N PRO A 40 31.11 2.79 -11.63
CA PRO A 40 32.16 3.78 -11.37
C PRO A 40 32.83 4.34 -12.63
N ALA A 41 32.80 3.59 -13.75
CA ALA A 41 33.38 4.04 -15.03
C ALA A 41 32.69 5.31 -15.57
N ILE A 42 31.43 5.55 -15.18
CA ILE A 42 30.71 6.78 -15.52
C ILE A 42 31.37 7.96 -14.80
N ALA A 43 31.60 7.85 -13.49
CA ALA A 43 32.23 8.92 -12.71
C ALA A 43 33.68 9.20 -13.17
N GLU A 44 34.42 8.15 -13.52
CA GLU A 44 35.80 8.26 -14.02
C GLU A 44 35.90 8.91 -15.42
N SER A 45 34.79 8.97 -16.16
CA SER A 45 34.76 9.55 -17.52
C SER A 45 34.76 11.09 -17.54
N PHE A 46 34.57 11.75 -16.39
CA PHE A 46 34.49 13.20 -16.28
C PHE A 46 35.75 13.80 -15.66
N SER A 47 36.22 14.89 -16.25
CA SER A 47 37.49 15.53 -15.86
C SER A 47 37.31 16.54 -14.72
N THR A 48 36.08 17.04 -14.52
CA THR A 48 35.73 18.04 -13.52
C THR A 48 34.46 17.65 -12.78
N VAL A 49 34.35 18.09 -11.52
CA VAL A 49 33.14 17.88 -10.69
C VAL A 49 31.93 18.60 -11.31
N GLU A 50 32.14 19.75 -11.95
CA GLU A 50 31.05 20.53 -12.59
C GLU A 50 30.47 19.82 -13.82
N GLU A 51 31.29 19.20 -14.66
CA GLU A 51 30.82 18.38 -15.79
C GLU A 51 30.04 17.15 -15.32
N PHE A 52 30.50 16.52 -14.24
CA PHE A 52 29.83 15.37 -13.63
C PHE A 52 28.48 15.74 -13.02
N ASP A 53 28.41 16.82 -12.23
CA ASP A 53 27.17 17.32 -11.65
C ASP A 53 26.16 17.70 -12.73
N LYS A 54 26.63 18.33 -13.82
CA LYS A 54 25.80 18.67 -14.97
C LYS A 54 25.24 17.42 -15.66
N PHE A 55 26.06 16.39 -15.87
CA PHE A 55 25.59 15.12 -16.41
C PHE A 55 24.50 14.48 -15.54
N ILE A 56 24.67 14.51 -14.21
CA ILE A 56 23.64 14.01 -13.28
C ILE A 56 22.34 14.81 -13.41
N GLN A 57 22.42 16.14 -13.44
CA GLN A 57 21.22 16.98 -13.60
C GLN A 57 20.54 16.70 -14.95
N ASP A 58 21.29 16.63 -16.05
CA ASP A 58 20.75 16.33 -17.37
C ASP A 58 20.03 14.96 -17.39
N GLN A 59 20.56 13.94 -16.71
CA GLN A 59 19.92 12.64 -16.57
C GLN A 59 18.63 12.69 -15.72
N ILE A 60 18.61 13.49 -14.66
CA ILE A 60 17.43 13.70 -13.82
C ILE A 60 16.34 14.42 -14.64
N ASP A 61 16.70 15.51 -15.32
CA ASP A 61 15.78 16.33 -16.09
C ASP A 61 15.16 15.55 -17.25
N GLN A 62 15.98 14.77 -17.97
CA GLN A 62 15.49 13.87 -19.03
C GLN A 62 14.46 12.85 -18.51
N ARG A 63 14.67 12.28 -17.32
CA ARG A 63 13.72 11.33 -16.72
C ARG A 63 12.45 12.02 -16.23
N ILE A 64 12.57 13.23 -15.69
CA ILE A 64 11.41 14.06 -15.29
C ILE A 64 10.54 14.37 -16.50
N GLU A 65 11.14 14.79 -17.61
CA GLU A 65 10.44 15.10 -18.86
C GLU A 65 9.79 13.85 -19.48
N THR A 66 10.54 12.74 -19.58
CA THR A 66 10.03 11.48 -20.15
C THR A 66 8.81 10.93 -19.38
N LEU A 67 8.76 11.16 -18.07
CA LEU A 67 7.65 10.73 -17.21
C LEU A 67 6.53 11.78 -17.10
N GLY A 68 6.66 12.94 -17.75
CA GLY A 68 5.70 14.03 -17.68
C GLY A 68 5.58 14.66 -16.29
N LEU A 69 6.66 14.64 -15.50
CA LEU A 69 6.72 15.22 -14.15
C LEU A 69 7.14 16.70 -14.16
N ASP A 70 7.44 17.23 -15.33
CA ASP A 70 7.68 18.65 -15.63
C ASP A 70 6.38 19.46 -15.54
N GLU A 71 5.26 18.87 -15.97
CA GLU A 71 3.93 19.45 -15.82
C GLU A 71 3.42 19.37 -14.37
N PRO A 72 2.67 20.38 -13.87
CA PRO A 72 2.10 20.33 -12.52
C PRO A 72 1.21 19.11 -12.32
N TRP A 73 1.30 18.46 -11.16
CA TRP A 73 0.51 17.27 -10.81
C TRP A 73 -1.01 17.44 -11.02
N TYR A 74 -1.52 18.67 -10.85
CA TYR A 74 -2.94 19.00 -10.98
C TYR A 74 -3.37 19.32 -12.42
N SER A 75 -2.45 19.25 -13.38
CA SER A 75 -2.81 19.45 -14.80
C SER A 75 -3.89 18.46 -15.23
N PRO A 76 -4.91 18.88 -16.00
CA PRO A 76 -5.99 18.00 -16.44
C PRO A 76 -5.50 16.73 -17.14
N GLN A 77 -4.39 16.84 -17.87
CA GLN A 77 -3.75 15.74 -18.59
C GLN A 77 -3.18 14.70 -17.61
N ARG A 78 -2.40 15.11 -16.61
CA ARG A 78 -1.81 14.19 -15.63
C ARG A 78 -2.87 13.54 -14.75
N VAL A 79 -3.83 14.32 -14.25
CA VAL A 79 -4.95 13.80 -13.47
C VAL A 79 -5.74 12.78 -14.30
N GLY A 80 -6.09 13.10 -15.55
CA GLY A 80 -6.81 12.20 -16.44
C GLY A 80 -6.05 10.91 -16.74
N PHE A 81 -4.75 11.00 -17.00
CA PHE A 81 -3.89 9.85 -17.26
C PHE A 81 -3.71 8.94 -16.04
N THR A 82 -3.49 9.52 -14.86
CA THR A 82 -3.41 8.77 -13.60
C THR A 82 -4.73 8.08 -13.28
N MET A 83 -5.86 8.75 -13.47
CA MET A 83 -7.19 8.15 -13.31
C MET A 83 -7.38 6.97 -14.26
N TYR A 84 -7.02 7.14 -15.54
CA TYR A 84 -7.09 6.07 -16.54
C TYR A 84 -6.24 4.86 -16.12
N LYS A 85 -4.98 5.08 -15.75
CA LYS A 85 -4.06 4.04 -15.27
C LYS A 85 -4.62 3.25 -14.08
N ILE A 86 -5.14 3.95 -13.07
CA ILE A 86 -5.74 3.30 -11.90
C ILE A 86 -6.97 2.46 -12.30
N LEU A 87 -7.79 2.94 -13.23
CA LEU A 87 -8.98 2.21 -13.69
C LEU A 87 -8.64 0.92 -14.43
N ILE A 88 -7.54 0.90 -15.19
CA ILE A 88 -7.04 -0.30 -15.87
C ILE A 88 -6.11 -1.15 -14.97
N LEU A 89 -5.97 -0.78 -13.69
CA LEU A 89 -5.10 -1.43 -12.70
C LEU A 89 -3.61 -1.39 -13.07
N ASP A 90 -3.19 -0.40 -13.86
CA ASP A 90 -1.78 -0.11 -14.10
C ASP A 90 -1.26 0.83 -13.00
N PHE A 91 -0.65 0.25 -11.98
CA PHE A 91 -0.08 0.98 -10.85
C PHE A 91 1.41 1.34 -11.04
N GLY A 92 2.03 0.92 -12.15
CA GLY A 92 3.45 1.12 -12.40
C GLY A 92 4.38 0.34 -11.45
N ASN A 93 5.54 0.93 -11.17
CA ASN A 93 6.58 0.33 -10.34
C ASN A 93 6.71 1.05 -8.99
N ALA A 94 6.96 0.30 -7.92
CA ALA A 94 7.23 0.81 -6.60
C ALA A 94 8.67 1.32 -6.48
N THR A 95 8.85 2.41 -5.72
CA THR A 95 10.16 3.03 -5.50
C THR A 95 10.94 2.38 -4.35
N PHE A 96 10.24 1.88 -3.33
CA PHE A 96 10.84 1.40 -2.07
C PHE A 96 10.45 -0.03 -1.69
N LEU A 97 9.56 -0.66 -2.46
CA LEU A 97 9.04 -1.99 -2.18
C LEU A 97 9.33 -2.89 -3.37
N THR A 98 9.63 -4.15 -3.07
CA THR A 98 9.76 -5.22 -4.07
C THR A 98 8.95 -6.43 -3.62
N SER A 99 8.58 -7.29 -4.57
CA SER A 99 8.02 -8.60 -4.28
C SER A 99 9.05 -9.50 -3.60
N ASP A 100 8.63 -10.63 -3.04
CA ASP A 100 9.57 -11.62 -2.47
C ASP A 100 10.49 -12.20 -3.58
N SER A 101 10.10 -12.06 -4.86
CA SER A 101 10.92 -12.38 -6.04
C SER A 101 11.84 -11.25 -6.54
N GLY A 102 11.77 -10.06 -5.93
CA GLY A 102 12.59 -8.90 -6.30
C GLY A 102 12.02 -8.00 -7.41
N SER A 103 10.79 -8.24 -7.88
CA SER A 103 10.12 -7.36 -8.85
C SER A 103 9.68 -6.06 -8.19
N SER A 104 9.93 -4.93 -8.86
CA SER A 104 9.41 -3.62 -8.44
C SER A 104 8.02 -3.33 -9.02
N ASN A 105 7.47 -4.18 -9.90
CA ASN A 105 6.13 -3.97 -10.44
C ASN A 105 5.08 -4.10 -9.33
N VAL A 106 4.23 -3.08 -9.17
CA VAL A 106 3.22 -3.05 -8.09
C VAL A 106 2.19 -4.17 -8.25
N GLY A 107 1.85 -4.53 -9.49
CA GLY A 107 0.95 -5.65 -9.77
C GLY A 107 1.48 -6.97 -9.23
N ASP A 108 2.77 -7.26 -9.46
CA ASP A 108 3.42 -8.47 -8.93
C ASP A 108 3.42 -8.51 -7.40
N ILE A 109 3.76 -7.37 -6.77
CA ILE A 109 3.74 -7.22 -5.30
C ILE A 109 2.33 -7.52 -4.76
N LEU A 110 1.29 -6.95 -5.38
CA LEU A 110 -0.08 -7.16 -4.95
C LEU A 110 -0.51 -8.62 -5.14
N LEU A 111 -0.22 -9.21 -6.30
CA LEU A 111 -0.59 -10.60 -6.62
C LEU A 111 0.04 -11.62 -5.68
N GLU A 112 1.22 -11.32 -5.12
CA GLU A 112 1.86 -12.17 -4.12
C GLU A 112 1.18 -12.10 -2.75
N LYS A 113 0.68 -10.93 -2.34
CA LYS A 113 0.07 -10.74 -1.02
C LYS A 113 -1.42 -11.08 -1.00
N ILE A 114 -2.15 -10.82 -2.10
CA ILE A 114 -3.60 -11.05 -2.22
C ILE A 114 -4.02 -12.46 -1.77
N PRO A 115 -3.38 -13.57 -2.22
CA PRO A 115 -3.78 -14.91 -1.80
C PRO A 115 -3.70 -15.13 -0.30
N ARG A 116 -2.66 -14.58 0.35
CA ARG A 116 -2.50 -14.68 1.82
C ARG A 116 -3.59 -13.90 2.54
N THR A 117 -3.92 -12.70 2.07
CA THR A 117 -5.02 -11.89 2.61
C THR A 117 -6.37 -12.55 2.42
N VAL A 118 -6.66 -13.07 1.23
CA VAL A 118 -7.92 -13.76 0.91
C VAL A 118 -8.06 -15.02 1.79
N LEU A 119 -7.00 -15.81 1.91
CA LEU A 119 -7.00 -16.99 2.76
C LEU A 119 -7.28 -16.62 4.22
N LEU A 120 -6.55 -15.65 4.77
CA LEU A 120 -6.71 -15.19 6.15
C LEU A 120 -8.12 -14.64 6.40
N PHE A 121 -8.58 -13.72 5.56
CA PHE A 121 -9.88 -13.06 5.71
C PHE A 121 -11.03 -14.06 5.58
N THR A 122 -10.99 -14.92 4.56
CA THR A 122 -12.07 -15.87 4.28
C THR A 122 -12.16 -16.93 5.37
N THR A 123 -11.02 -17.49 5.80
CA THR A 123 -11.00 -18.51 6.86
C THR A 123 -11.50 -17.93 8.19
N ALA A 124 -11.01 -16.75 8.59
CA ALA A 124 -11.48 -16.07 9.78
C ALA A 124 -12.99 -15.76 9.71
N THR A 125 -13.46 -15.25 8.57
CA THR A 125 -14.89 -14.90 8.37
C THR A 125 -15.78 -16.12 8.46
N ILE A 126 -15.39 -17.26 7.89
CA ILE A 126 -16.16 -18.51 7.97
C ILE A 126 -16.25 -18.97 9.43
N ILE A 127 -15.12 -19.03 10.13
CA ILE A 127 -15.07 -19.46 11.54
C ILE A 127 -15.94 -18.56 12.42
N ILE A 128 -15.77 -17.24 12.31
CA ILE A 128 -16.53 -16.26 13.09
C ILE A 128 -18.01 -16.33 12.76
N SER A 129 -18.38 -16.48 11.48
CA SER A 129 -19.79 -16.58 11.06
C SER A 129 -20.45 -17.82 11.64
N ILE A 130 -19.81 -19.00 11.56
CA ILE A 130 -20.36 -20.25 12.10
C ILE A 130 -20.56 -20.13 13.62
N ILE A 131 -19.53 -19.68 14.33
CA ILE A 131 -19.58 -19.53 15.80
C ILE A 131 -20.61 -18.47 16.19
N GLY A 132 -20.58 -17.32 15.52
CA GLY A 132 -21.46 -16.18 15.80
C GLY A 132 -22.93 -16.49 15.57
N ILE A 133 -23.26 -17.18 14.48
CA ILE A 133 -24.64 -17.63 14.20
C ILE A 133 -25.11 -18.61 15.28
N PHE A 134 -24.29 -19.58 15.65
CA PHE A 134 -24.66 -20.58 16.64
C PHE A 134 -24.84 -19.97 18.04
N LEU A 135 -23.87 -19.19 18.51
CA LEU A 135 -23.94 -18.52 19.81
C LEU A 135 -25.06 -17.48 19.85
N GLY A 136 -25.26 -16.72 18.77
CA GLY A 136 -26.35 -15.75 18.66
C GLY A 136 -27.73 -16.41 18.71
N ALA A 137 -27.92 -17.52 17.98
CA ALA A 137 -29.16 -18.29 18.02
C ALA A 137 -29.42 -18.88 19.41
N LEU A 138 -28.39 -19.42 20.08
CA LEU A 138 -28.52 -19.96 21.43
C LEU A 138 -28.88 -18.88 22.46
N ALA A 139 -28.17 -17.74 22.46
CA ALA A 139 -28.44 -16.63 23.35
C ALA A 139 -29.87 -16.07 23.15
N GLY A 140 -30.27 -15.88 21.89
CA GLY A 140 -31.61 -15.39 21.54
C GLY A 140 -32.75 -16.37 21.84
N SER A 141 -32.48 -17.68 21.84
CA SER A 141 -33.51 -18.70 22.08
C SER A 141 -34.06 -18.72 23.51
N LYS A 142 -33.26 -18.28 24.50
CA LYS A 142 -33.64 -18.25 25.93
C LYS A 142 -33.11 -16.99 26.60
N VAL A 143 -33.85 -15.90 26.42
CA VAL A 143 -33.56 -14.59 27.02
C VAL A 143 -33.41 -14.72 28.54
N GLY A 144 -32.36 -14.09 29.08
CA GLY A 144 -32.07 -14.07 30.51
C GLY A 144 -31.40 -15.34 31.04
N SER A 145 -31.16 -16.35 30.19
CA SER A 145 -30.42 -17.56 30.55
C SER A 145 -28.94 -17.26 30.83
N ALA A 146 -28.24 -18.22 31.46
CA ALA A 146 -26.81 -18.07 31.73
C ALA A 146 -25.99 -17.90 30.43
N ILE A 147 -26.37 -18.59 29.34
CA ILE A 147 -25.70 -18.46 28.04
C ILE A 147 -25.88 -17.05 27.48
N ASP A 148 -27.11 -16.53 27.49
CA ASP A 148 -27.40 -15.16 27.04
C ASP A 148 -26.57 -14.12 27.82
N ARG A 149 -26.53 -14.23 29.16
CA ARG A 149 -25.76 -13.33 30.01
C ARG A 149 -24.25 -13.43 29.77
N ILE A 150 -23.69 -14.63 29.65
CA ILE A 150 -22.26 -14.85 29.42
C ILE A 150 -21.85 -14.31 28.04
N THR A 151 -22.60 -14.65 26.98
CA THR A 151 -22.30 -14.19 25.62
C THR A 151 -22.42 -12.68 25.51
N SER A 152 -23.44 -12.07 26.13
CA SER A 152 -23.61 -10.62 26.17
C SER A 152 -22.48 -9.93 26.94
N ALA A 153 -22.09 -10.44 28.11
CA ALA A 153 -20.97 -9.90 28.87
C ALA A 153 -19.66 -10.01 28.10
N PHE A 154 -19.41 -11.15 27.44
CA PHE A 154 -18.23 -11.33 26.60
C PHE A 154 -18.20 -10.37 25.41
N ALA A 155 -19.35 -10.10 24.77
CA ALA A 155 -19.43 -9.13 23.68
C ALA A 155 -19.08 -7.71 24.14
N VAL A 156 -19.56 -7.29 25.31
CA VAL A 156 -19.23 -5.98 25.90
C VAL A 156 -17.74 -5.89 26.27
N ILE A 157 -17.20 -6.93 26.91
CA ILE A 157 -15.79 -6.96 27.30
C ILE A 157 -14.89 -6.96 26.07
N SER A 158 -15.15 -7.84 25.10
CA SER A 158 -14.31 -7.95 23.89
C SER A 158 -14.35 -6.70 23.03
N SER A 159 -15.50 -6.02 22.91
CA SER A 159 -15.61 -4.73 22.19
C SER A 159 -14.87 -3.57 22.88
N SER A 160 -14.53 -3.70 24.16
CA SER A 160 -13.77 -2.68 24.90
C SER A 160 -12.26 -2.74 24.61
N PHE A 161 -11.75 -3.88 24.11
CA PHE A 161 -10.33 -4.01 23.80
C PHE A 161 -10.03 -3.54 22.37
N PRO A 162 -8.99 -2.71 22.17
CA PRO A 162 -8.54 -2.37 20.84
C PRO A 162 -8.04 -3.62 20.10
N VAL A 163 -8.53 -3.84 18.87
CA VAL A 163 -8.17 -5.02 18.06
C VAL A 163 -6.65 -5.13 17.85
N TRP A 164 -5.97 -4.01 17.61
CA TRP A 164 -4.51 -3.98 17.45
C TRP A 164 -3.78 -4.44 18.72
N TRP A 165 -4.31 -4.14 19.91
CA TRP A 165 -3.71 -4.53 21.19
C TRP A 165 -3.78 -6.04 21.41
N ILE A 166 -4.95 -6.64 21.14
CA ILE A 166 -5.11 -8.10 21.15
C ILE A 166 -4.18 -8.75 20.13
N GLY A 167 -4.08 -8.19 18.92
CA GLY A 167 -3.16 -8.68 17.89
C GLY A 167 -1.71 -8.71 18.36
N MET A 168 -1.24 -7.66 19.03
CA MET A 168 0.11 -7.62 19.60
C MET A 168 0.31 -8.67 20.71
N LEU A 169 -0.67 -8.87 21.60
CA LEU A 169 -0.60 -9.91 22.61
C LEU A 169 -0.53 -11.31 22.01
N MET A 170 -1.29 -11.55 20.93
CA MET A 170 -1.24 -12.83 20.22
C MET A 170 0.13 -13.02 19.56
N ILE A 171 0.70 -11.99 18.91
CA ILE A 171 2.06 -12.06 18.38
C ILE A 171 3.06 -12.39 19.49
N PHE A 172 2.99 -11.71 20.64
CA PHE A 172 3.86 -11.98 21.78
C PHE A 172 3.77 -13.44 22.26
N LEU A 173 2.53 -13.95 22.39
CA LEU A 173 2.28 -15.31 22.83
C LEU A 173 2.78 -16.35 21.81
N PHE A 174 2.47 -16.19 20.53
CA PHE A 174 2.72 -17.22 19.52
C PHE A 174 4.09 -17.14 18.84
N ALA A 175 4.72 -15.95 18.80
CA ALA A 175 5.99 -15.76 18.10
C ALA A 175 7.21 -15.66 19.03
N PHE A 176 7.01 -15.35 20.32
CA PHE A 176 8.12 -15.14 21.26
C PHE A 176 8.11 -16.10 22.46
N THR A 177 6.96 -16.67 22.83
CA THR A 177 6.88 -17.60 23.96
C THR A 177 7.16 -19.05 23.56
N TYR A 178 6.88 -19.39 22.31
CA TYR A 178 7.11 -20.70 21.69
C TYR A 178 7.97 -20.52 20.45
#